data_AF-X1CRG0-F1
#
_entry.id   AF-X1CRG0-F1
#
_cell.length_a   1.000
_cell.length_b   1.000
_cell.length_c   1.000
_cell.angle_alpha   90.00
_cell.angle_beta   90.00
_cell.angle_gamma   90.00
#
_symmetry.space_group_name_H-M   'P 1'
#
loop_
_entity.id
_entity.type
_entity.pdbx_description
1 polymer ?
#
loop_
_entity_poly.entity_id
_entity_poly.type
_entity_poly.pdbx_seq_one_letter_code
_entity_poly.pdbx_strand_id
1 'polypeptide(L)'
;RGCGVQYFSQVAVIRIAKKAGIIFDEKQTSAVKLKFVQELLTKGDNRAVKIFETIGVYLGYAIAHYADFYDIKHVLILGRVTSGAGGHIILQKAEQVLKEEFTELFENISLHLPDESIRRVGQSIAAASLPTLP
;
A
#
# COMPACT_ATOMS: atom_id res chain seq x y z
N ARG A 1 18.77 -6.86 -2.71
CA ARG A 1 18.09 -7.08 -1.39
C ARG A 1 17.57 -5.72 -0.91
N GLY A 2 16.44 -5.67 -0.19
CA GLY A 2 16.01 -4.52 0.63
C GLY A 2 15.20 -3.37 -0.02
N CYS A 3 15.00 -3.32 -1.34
CA CYS A 3 14.27 -2.21 -1.95
C CYS A 3 12.76 -2.23 -1.59
N GLY A 4 12.16 -1.07 -1.31
CA GLY A 4 10.74 -0.91 -0.93
C GLY A 4 9.75 -1.58 -1.89
N VAL A 5 10.12 -1.73 -3.18
CA VAL A 5 9.35 -2.52 -4.16
C VAL A 5 9.09 -3.96 -3.71
N GLN A 6 9.90 -4.51 -2.81
CA GLN A 6 9.73 -5.85 -2.27
C GLN A 6 8.69 -5.90 -1.13
N TYR A 7 8.16 -4.78 -0.65
CA TYR A 7 7.36 -4.75 0.59
C TYR A 7 5.96 -4.19 0.39
N PHE A 8 5.75 -3.15 -0.43
CA PHE A 8 4.41 -2.57 -0.62
C PHE A 8 4.03 -2.44 -2.11
N SER A 9 4.35 -3.48 -2.89
CA SER A 9 4.02 -3.56 -4.32
C SER A 9 3.29 -4.86 -4.69
N GLN A 10 2.94 -5.01 -5.97
CA GLN A 10 2.42 -6.27 -6.51
C GLN A 10 3.34 -7.46 -6.25
N VAL A 11 4.66 -7.23 -6.29
CA VAL A 11 5.66 -8.27 -5.99
C VAL A 11 5.52 -8.75 -4.55
N ALA A 12 5.30 -7.82 -3.61
CA ALA A 12 5.10 -8.14 -2.21
C ALA A 12 3.81 -8.93 -2.00
N VAL A 13 2.69 -8.45 -2.57
CA VAL A 13 1.38 -9.12 -2.49
C VAL A 13 1.48 -10.56 -2.97
N ILE A 14 2.05 -10.80 -4.15
CA ILE A 14 2.18 -12.14 -4.74
C ILE A 14 3.09 -13.03 -3.87
N ARG A 15 4.21 -12.49 -3.38
CA ARG A 15 5.14 -13.25 -2.53
C ARG A 15 4.48 -13.69 -1.22
N ILE A 16 3.75 -12.78 -0.55
CA ILE A 16 3.06 -13.10 0.70
C ILE A 16 1.90 -14.06 0.44
N ALA A 17 1.17 -13.86 -0.66
CA ALA A 17 0.09 -14.75 -1.08
C ALA A 17 0.56 -16.20 -1.28
N LYS A 18 1.70 -16.41 -1.94
CA LYS A 18 2.30 -17.75 -2.07
C LYS A 18 2.61 -18.38 -0.71
N LYS A 19 3.16 -17.59 0.23
CA LYS A 19 3.41 -18.06 1.61
C LYS A 19 2.12 -18.36 2.39
N ALA A 20 1.03 -17.66 2.08
CA ALA A 20 -0.29 -17.90 2.66
C ALA A 20 -1.04 -19.09 2.00
N GLY A 21 -0.40 -19.84 1.10
CA GLY A 21 -0.99 -20.98 0.41
C GLY A 21 -1.96 -20.61 -0.71
N ILE A 22 -1.89 -19.39 -1.23
CA ILE A 22 -2.62 -19.01 -2.46
C ILE A 22 -1.81 -19.49 -3.66
N ILE A 23 -2.40 -20.37 -4.45
CA ILE A 23 -1.81 -20.95 -5.65
C ILE A 23 -2.14 -20.05 -6.84
N PHE A 24 -1.12 -19.72 -7.63
CA PHE A 24 -1.28 -18.96 -8.86
C PHE A 24 -0.88 -19.82 -10.06
N ASP A 25 -1.49 -19.57 -11.21
CA ASP A 25 -0.93 -20.02 -12.48
C ASP A 25 0.32 -19.19 -12.78
N GLU A 26 1.48 -19.84 -12.90
CA GLU A 26 2.74 -19.13 -13.10
C GLU A 26 2.81 -18.39 -14.43
N LYS A 27 2.02 -18.81 -15.43
CA LYS A 27 1.92 -18.12 -16.73
C LYS A 27 1.18 -16.78 -16.64
N GLN A 28 0.43 -16.53 -15.57
CA GLN A 28 -0.30 -15.28 -15.39
C GLN A 28 0.64 -14.10 -15.08
N THR A 29 0.28 -12.93 -15.61
CA THR A 29 0.99 -11.68 -15.29
C THR A 29 0.76 -11.28 -13.83
N SER A 30 1.68 -10.47 -13.27
CA SER A 30 1.53 -9.94 -11.90
C SER A 30 0.24 -9.15 -11.69
N ALA A 31 -0.26 -8.49 -12.73
CA ALA A 31 -1.53 -7.76 -12.66
C ALA A 31 -2.72 -8.72 -12.48
N VAL A 32 -2.74 -9.85 -13.21
CA VAL A 32 -3.78 -10.88 -13.08
C VAL A 32 -3.71 -11.55 -11.71
N LYS A 33 -2.49 -11.87 -11.24
CA LYS A 33 -2.28 -12.43 -9.90
C LYS A 33 -2.73 -11.46 -8.79
N LEU A 34 -2.43 -10.17 -8.90
CA LEU A 34 -2.94 -9.15 -7.96
C LEU A 34 -4.47 -9.13 -7.96
N LYS A 35 -5.09 -9.08 -9.15
CA LYS A 35 -6.55 -9.03 -9.29
C LYS A 35 -7.20 -10.23 -8.60
N PHE A 36 -6.63 -11.42 -8.76
CA PHE A 36 -7.10 -12.62 -8.08
C PHE A 36 -7.07 -12.49 -6.54
N VAL A 37 -5.99 -11.95 -5.97
CA VAL A 37 -5.92 -11.69 -4.51
C VAL A 37 -6.97 -10.66 -4.07
N GLN A 38 -7.21 -9.63 -4.88
CA GLN A 38 -8.26 -8.63 -4.60
C GLN A 38 -9.67 -9.25 -4.66
N GLU A 39 -9.93 -10.15 -5.60
CA GLU A 39 -11.19 -10.90 -5.67
C GLU A 39 -11.38 -11.81 -4.47
N LEU A 40 -10.33 -12.46 -3.97
CA LEU A 40 -10.36 -13.24 -2.73
C LEU A 40 -10.70 -12.35 -1.53
N LEU A 41 -10.15 -11.14 -1.47
CA LEU A 41 -10.49 -10.17 -0.43
C LEU A 41 -11.97 -9.80 -0.48
N THR A 42 -12.52 -9.51 -1.66
CA THR A 42 -13.95 -9.21 -1.83
C THR A 42 -14.84 -10.37 -1.40
N LYS A 43 -14.37 -11.62 -1.54
CA LYS A 43 -15.08 -12.83 -1.07
C LYS A 43 -14.90 -13.11 0.42
N GLY A 44 -14.18 -12.26 1.15
CA GLY A 44 -13.95 -12.42 2.59
C GLY A 44 -12.88 -13.46 2.95
N ASP A 45 -11.98 -13.83 2.04
CA ASP A 45 -10.89 -14.75 2.35
C ASP A 45 -9.91 -14.09 3.35
N ASN A 46 -9.83 -14.64 4.56
CA ASN A 46 -8.99 -14.13 5.63
C ASN A 46 -7.49 -14.09 5.27
N ARG A 47 -7.04 -14.96 4.36
CA ARG A 47 -5.65 -14.93 3.87
C ARG A 47 -5.38 -13.65 3.08
N ALA A 48 -6.34 -13.23 2.26
CA ALA A 48 -6.25 -11.98 1.52
C ALA A 48 -6.24 -10.77 2.46
N VAL A 49 -7.09 -10.76 3.49
CA VAL A 49 -7.09 -9.72 4.54
C VAL A 49 -5.69 -9.57 5.15
N LYS A 50 -5.12 -10.67 5.66
CA LYS A 50 -3.79 -10.68 6.28
C LYS A 50 -2.67 -10.21 5.36
N ILE A 51 -2.79 -10.46 4.06
CA ILE A 51 -1.82 -9.96 3.08
C ILE A 51 -1.87 -8.43 3.05
N PHE A 52 -3.05 -7.82 2.88
CA PHE A 52 -3.17 -6.36 2.85
C PHE A 52 -2.82 -5.72 4.20
N GLU A 53 -3.13 -6.37 5.32
CA GLU A 53 -2.68 -5.91 6.64
C GLU A 53 -1.15 -5.90 6.74
N THR A 54 -0.50 -6.96 6.26
CA THR A 54 0.97 -7.04 6.23
C THR A 54 1.58 -5.93 5.36
N ILE A 55 0.97 -5.62 4.22
CA ILE A 55 1.39 -4.50 3.37
C ILE A 55 1.24 -3.17 4.12
N GLY A 56 0.15 -2.96 4.85
CA GLY A 56 -0.06 -1.76 5.67
C GLY A 56 0.98 -1.60 6.78
N VAL A 57 1.32 -2.69 7.47
CA VAL A 57 2.40 -2.68 8.47
C VAL A 57 3.73 -2.29 7.84
N TYR A 58 4.07 -2.89 6.69
CA TYR A 58 5.28 -2.52 5.96
C TYR A 58 5.29 -1.04 5.54
N LEU A 59 4.15 -0.49 5.14
CA LEU A 59 4.04 0.92 4.78
C LEU A 59 4.24 1.83 6.00
N GLY A 60 3.64 1.51 7.16
CA GLY A 60 3.80 2.30 8.39
C GLY A 60 5.27 2.43 8.80
N TYR A 61 5.99 1.31 8.88
CA TYR A 61 7.43 1.33 9.16
C TYR A 61 8.25 2.01 8.07
N ALA A 62 7.86 1.88 6.80
CA ALA A 62 8.54 2.57 5.72
C ALA A 62 8.38 4.09 5.83
N ILE A 63 7.19 4.59 6.18
CA ILE A 63 6.94 6.03 6.40
C ILE A 63 7.80 6.54 7.56
N ALA A 64 7.82 5.82 8.69
CA ALA A 64 8.67 6.18 9.82
C ALA A 64 10.15 6.27 9.42
N HIS A 65 10.63 5.27 8.67
CA HIS A 65 12.00 5.29 8.17
C HIS A 65 12.26 6.41 7.15
N TYR A 66 11.28 6.78 6.32
CA TYR A 66 11.44 7.90 5.39
C TYR A 66 11.43 9.25 6.08
N ALA A 67 10.76 9.37 7.24
CA ALA A 67 10.78 10.58 8.05
C ALA A 67 12.18 10.90 8.62
N ASP A 68 13.07 9.90 8.73
CA ASP A 68 14.48 10.14 9.07
C ASP A 68 15.22 11.00 8.01
N PHE A 69 14.70 11.05 6.78
CA PHE A 69 15.35 11.71 5.64
C PHE A 69 14.55 12.87 5.05
N TYR A 70 13.24 12.91 5.27
CA TYR A 70 12.34 13.89 4.67
C TYR A 70 11.41 14.48 5.72
N ASP A 71 11.17 15.79 5.66
CA ASP A 71 10.07 16.42 6.39
C ASP A 71 8.74 16.10 5.68
N ILE A 72 8.08 15.03 6.13
CA ILE A 72 6.84 14.53 5.55
C ILE A 72 5.67 15.15 6.32
N LYS A 73 4.75 15.78 5.60
CA LYS A 73 3.46 16.24 6.16
C LYS A 73 2.27 15.47 5.63
N HIS A 74 2.34 15.06 4.36
CA HIS A 74 1.26 14.37 3.67
C HIS A 74 1.79 13.21 2.86
N VAL A 75 1.16 12.05 2.98
CA VAL A 75 1.46 10.85 2.19
C VAL A 75 0.24 10.47 1.36
N LEU A 76 0.37 10.49 0.03
CA LEU A 76 -0.67 10.01 -0.89
C LEU A 76 -0.43 8.54 -1.23
N ILE A 77 -1.36 7.66 -0.88
CA ILE A 77 -1.28 6.22 -1.11
C ILE A 77 -1.93 5.86 -2.46
N LEU A 78 -1.11 5.59 -3.47
CA LEU A 78 -1.55 5.41 -4.86
C LEU A 78 -1.16 4.04 -5.44
N GLY A 79 -1.81 3.65 -6.54
CA GLY A 79 -1.45 2.49 -7.34
C GLY A 79 -2.42 1.31 -7.23
N ARG A 80 -2.24 0.32 -8.11
CA ARG A 80 -3.19 -0.80 -8.27
C ARG A 80 -3.36 -1.67 -7.02
N VAL A 81 -2.33 -1.75 -6.18
CA VAL A 81 -2.38 -2.50 -4.90
C VAL A 81 -3.39 -1.90 -3.94
N THR A 82 -3.60 -0.58 -3.98
CA THR A 82 -4.44 0.16 -3.04
C THR A 82 -5.89 0.28 -3.53
N SER A 83 -6.28 -0.48 -4.57
CA SER A 83 -7.65 -0.49 -5.10
C SER A 83 -8.62 -1.29 -4.23
N GLY A 84 -9.91 -0.94 -4.28
CA GLY A 84 -10.95 -1.55 -3.46
C GLY A 84 -10.71 -1.49 -1.94
N ALA A 85 -11.19 -2.52 -1.23
CA ALA A 85 -11.05 -2.64 0.23
C ALA A 85 -9.58 -2.76 0.69
N GLY A 86 -8.69 -3.27 -0.16
CA GLY A 86 -7.28 -3.45 0.18
C GLY A 86 -6.57 -2.13 0.52
N GLY A 87 -6.91 -1.03 -0.16
CA GLY A 87 -6.37 0.29 0.15
C GLY A 87 -6.74 0.78 1.55
N HIS A 88 -7.98 0.56 1.97
CA HIS A 88 -8.46 0.96 3.30
C HIS A 88 -7.78 0.15 4.40
N ILE A 89 -7.60 -1.16 4.19
CA ILE A 89 -6.86 -2.02 5.14
C ILE A 89 -5.41 -1.55 5.27
N ILE A 90 -4.76 -1.24 4.14
CA ILE A 90 -3.38 -0.71 4.14
C ILE A 90 -3.29 0.59 4.93
N LEU A 91 -4.20 1.55 4.66
CA LEU A 91 -4.26 2.83 5.36
C LEU A 91 -4.41 2.64 6.87
N GLN A 92 -5.43 1.88 7.29
CA GLN A 92 -5.72 1.64 8.71
C GLN A 92 -4.54 0.99 9.43
N LYS A 93 -3.87 0.01 8.80
CA LYS A 93 -2.70 -0.64 9.41
C LYS A 93 -1.46 0.25 9.44
N ALA A 94 -1.25 1.08 8.43
CA ALA A 94 -0.15 2.05 8.44
C ALA A 94 -0.36 3.10 9.54
N GLU A 95 -1.58 3.63 9.67
CA GLU A 95 -1.96 4.53 10.77
C GLU A 95 -1.81 3.88 12.14
N GLN A 96 -2.21 2.62 12.28
CA GLN A 96 -2.06 1.87 13.52
C GLN A 96 -0.58 1.78 13.95
N VAL A 97 0.32 1.40 13.02
CA VAL A 97 1.77 1.33 13.32
C VAL A 97 2.32 2.69 13.72
N LEU A 98 1.98 3.75 12.98
CA LEU A 98 2.44 5.10 13.32
C LEU A 98 1.91 5.53 14.69
N LYS A 99 0.64 5.28 14.99
CA LYS A 99 0.04 5.66 16.27
C LYS A 99 0.67 4.95 17.46
N GLU A 100 0.86 3.63 17.34
CA GLU A 100 1.32 2.78 18.44
C GLU A 100 2.83 2.90 18.69
N GLU A 101 3.63 3.13 17.64
CA GLU A 101 5.10 3.06 17.74
C GLU A 101 5.80 4.39 17.44
N PHE A 102 5.15 5.32 16.75
CA PHE A 102 5.73 6.58 16.29
C PHE A 102 4.77 7.76 16.51
N THR A 103 4.26 7.90 17.73
CA THR A 103 3.15 8.83 18.05
C THR A 103 3.40 10.27 17.58
N GLU A 104 4.63 10.79 17.69
CA GLU A 104 4.98 12.12 17.18
C GLU A 104 4.83 12.22 15.65
N LEU A 105 5.20 11.17 14.90
CA LEU A 105 4.98 11.13 13.45
C LEU A 105 3.51 11.00 13.10
N PHE A 106 2.75 10.22 13.87
CA PHE A 106 1.30 10.08 13.68
C PHE A 106 0.54 11.42 13.84
N GLU A 107 0.96 12.25 14.78
CA GLU A 107 0.36 13.57 15.00
C GLU A 107 0.69 14.58 13.89
N ASN A 108 1.84 14.42 13.21
CA ASN A 108 2.33 15.38 12.22
C ASN A 108 2.15 14.94 10.75
N ILE A 109 1.97 13.64 10.49
CA ILE A 109 1.83 13.08 9.15
C ILE A 109 0.37 12.70 8.89
N SER A 110 -0.23 13.28 7.84
CA SER A 110 -1.54 12.83 7.34
C SER A 110 -1.39 11.83 6.20
N LEU A 111 -2.01 10.66 6.34
CA LEU A 111 -2.07 9.64 5.30
C LEU A 111 -3.37 9.80 4.53
N HIS A 112 -3.26 9.79 3.20
CA HIS A 112 -4.39 10.02 2.31
C HIS A 112 -4.54 8.83 1.37
N LEU A 113 -5.76 8.33 1.26
CA LEU A 113 -6.15 7.35 0.24
C LEU A 113 -7.14 8.04 -0.72
N PRO A 114 -6.66 8.62 -1.84
CA PRO A 114 -7.52 9.33 -2.78
C PRO A 114 -8.58 8.41 -3.41
N ASP A 115 -9.58 8.98 -4.06
CA ASP A 115 -10.65 8.24 -4.74
C ASP A 115 -10.12 7.25 -5.80
N GLU A 116 -10.92 6.23 -6.09
CA GLU A 116 -10.49 5.07 -6.88
C GLU A 116 -10.01 5.41 -8.30
N SER A 117 -10.63 6.41 -8.93
CA SER A 117 -10.19 6.94 -10.22
C SER A 117 -8.76 7.47 -10.13
N ILE A 118 -8.46 8.31 -9.14
CA ILE A 118 -7.15 8.94 -8.91
C ILE A 118 -6.08 7.90 -8.58
N ARG A 119 -6.41 6.88 -7.76
CA ARG A 119 -5.47 5.79 -7.42
C ARG A 119 -4.94 5.04 -8.64
N ARG A 120 -5.70 4.97 -9.73
CA ARG A 120 -5.32 4.28 -10.97
C ARG A 120 -4.52 5.15 -11.93
N VAL A 121 -4.77 6.45 -11.97
CA VAL A 121 -3.99 7.38 -12.81
C VAL A 121 -2.63 7.71 -12.17
N GLY A 122 -2.49 7.47 -10.86
CA GLY A 122 -1.20 7.33 -10.18
C GLY A 122 -0.42 8.64 -10.05
N GLN A 123 0.91 8.55 -10.15
CA GLN A 123 1.82 9.69 -9.97
C GLN A 123 1.64 10.78 -11.04
N SER A 124 1.09 10.45 -12.22
CA SER A 124 0.92 11.42 -13.29
C SER A 124 -0.07 12.53 -12.93
N ILE A 125 -1.13 12.22 -12.18
CA ILE A 125 -2.04 13.26 -11.65
C ILE A 125 -1.34 14.07 -10.57
N ALA A 126 -0.63 13.42 -9.65
CA ALA A 126 0.10 14.12 -8.61
C ALA A 126 1.10 15.11 -9.22
N ALA A 127 1.90 14.68 -10.20
CA ALA A 127 2.84 15.52 -10.94
C ALA A 127 2.14 16.67 -11.69
N ALA A 128 0.98 16.42 -12.30
CA ALA A 128 0.21 17.45 -13.00
C ALA A 128 -0.49 18.44 -12.06
N SER A 129 -0.74 18.04 -10.81
CA SER A 129 -1.37 18.87 -9.77
C SER A 129 -0.39 19.70 -8.95
N LEU A 130 0.92 19.50 -9.14
CA LEU A 130 1.93 20.28 -8.43
C LEU A 130 1.87 21.74 -8.92
N PRO A 131 1.90 22.72 -7.99
CA PRO A 131 1.96 24.12 -8.37
C PRO A 131 3.23 24.39 -9.19
N THR A 132 3.11 25.23 -10.21
CA THR A 132 4.28 25.77 -10.90
C THR A 132 5.17 26.46 -9.87
N LEU A 133 6.44 26.08 -9.82
CA LEU A 133 7.43 26.78 -9.00
C LEU A 133 7.44 28.26 -9.41
N PRO A 134 7.48 29.20 -8.45
CA PRO A 134 7.64 30.61 -8.74
C PRO A 134 8.96 30.93 -9.44
#